data_AF-A0A8T6SA80-F1
#
_entry.id   AF-A0A8T6SA80-F1
#
_cell.length_a   1.000
_cell.length_b   1.000
_cell.length_c   1.000
_cell.angle_alpha   90.00
_cell.angle_beta   90.00
_cell.angle_gamma   90.00
#
_symmetry.space_group_name_H-M   'P 1'
#
loop_
_entity.id
_entity.type
_entity.pdbx_description
1 polymer ?
#
loop_
_entity_poly.entity_id
_entity_poly.type
_entity_poly.pdbx_seq_one_letter_code
_entity_poly.pdbx_strand_id
1 'polypeptide(L)'
;APAVARVATEYPNLCQKYFEGFGKQVEILVVRGTAELAPRLGLAQIIVDIAETGETLRRNKLKVIATILDSSCRLACNRIAYRVFESEINELLGKLRSGGTSTK
;
A
#
# COMPACT_ATOMS: atom_id res chain seq x y z
N ALA A 1 -6.54 -21.69 -17.63
CA ALA A 1 -6.21 -20.68 -16.60
C ALA A 1 -5.36 -21.36 -15.52
N PRO A 2 -4.42 -20.66 -14.85
CA PRO A 2 -3.66 -21.26 -13.75
C PRO A 2 -4.61 -21.72 -12.62
N ALA A 3 -4.23 -22.78 -11.92
CA ALA A 3 -5.02 -23.35 -10.82
C ALA A 3 -5.14 -22.42 -9.59
N VAL A 4 -4.21 -21.46 -9.48
CA VAL A 4 -4.12 -20.48 -8.39
C VAL A 4 -4.03 -19.08 -9.02
N ALA A 5 -4.70 -18.10 -8.41
CA ALA A 5 -4.65 -16.72 -8.89
C ALA A 5 -3.27 -16.11 -8.63
N ARG A 6 -2.73 -15.39 -9.63
CA ARG A 6 -1.49 -14.63 -9.50
C ARG A 6 -1.77 -13.17 -9.19
N VAL A 7 -1.11 -12.66 -8.16
CA VAL A 7 -1.24 -11.27 -7.69
C VAL A 7 0.11 -10.57 -7.80
N ALA A 8 0.17 -9.48 -8.56
CA ALA A 8 1.36 -8.63 -8.61
C ALA A 8 1.27 -7.46 -7.63
N THR A 9 2.31 -7.24 -6.82
CA THR A 9 2.30 -6.19 -5.79
C THR A 9 3.69 -5.82 -5.30
N GLU A 10 3.86 -4.59 -4.84
CA GLU A 10 5.01 -4.17 -4.00
C GLU A 10 4.77 -4.49 -2.50
N TYR A 11 3.58 -4.96 -2.12
CA TYR A 11 3.13 -5.18 -0.75
C TYR A 11 2.84 -6.66 -0.43
N PRO A 12 3.82 -7.58 -0.55
CA PRO A 12 3.58 -9.03 -0.47
C PRO A 12 2.95 -9.46 0.87
N ASN A 13 3.43 -8.91 1.98
CA ASN A 13 2.93 -9.27 3.32
C ASN A 13 1.47 -8.83 3.52
N LEU A 14 1.10 -7.65 3.00
CA LEU A 14 -0.27 -7.14 3.09
C LEU A 14 -1.20 -7.98 2.20
N CYS A 15 -0.77 -8.25 0.97
CA CYS A 15 -1.50 -9.08 0.03
C CYS A 15 -1.74 -10.49 0.59
N GLN A 16 -0.70 -11.13 1.11
CA GLN A 16 -0.80 -12.46 1.72
C GLN A 16 -1.85 -12.49 2.83
N LYS A 17 -1.75 -11.57 3.80
CA LYS A 17 -2.70 -11.48 4.91
C LYS A 17 -4.14 -11.23 4.44
N TYR A 18 -4.32 -10.38 3.43
CA TYR A 18 -5.64 -10.09 2.88
C TYR A 18 -6.29 -11.36 2.31
N PHE A 19 -5.57 -12.13 1.48
CA PHE A 19 -6.12 -13.36 0.89
C PHE A 19 -6.26 -14.53 1.88
N GLU A 20 -5.33 -14.63 2.84
CA GLU A 20 -5.45 -15.58 3.96
C GLU A 20 -6.73 -15.35 4.77
N GLY A 21 -7.13 -14.09 4.97
CA GLY A 21 -8.40 -13.73 5.62
C GLY A 21 -9.66 -14.28 4.93
N PHE A 22 -9.56 -14.62 3.63
CA PHE A 22 -10.64 -15.26 2.87
C PHE A 22 -10.44 -16.77 2.67
N GLY A 23 -9.40 -17.37 3.27
CA GLY A 23 -9.02 -18.76 3.03
C GLY A 23 -8.63 -19.03 1.57
N LYS A 24 -8.08 -18.02 0.87
CA LYS A 24 -7.67 -18.13 -0.53
C LYS A 24 -6.15 -18.19 -0.63
N GLN A 25 -5.64 -19.24 -1.26
CA GLN A 25 -4.24 -19.29 -1.67
C GLN A 25 -4.04 -18.47 -2.95
N VAL A 26 -2.97 -17.68 -2.99
CA VAL A 26 -2.56 -16.91 -4.16
C VAL A 26 -1.05 -17.06 -4.39
N GLU A 27 -0.63 -16.96 -5.64
CA GLU A 27 0.79 -16.83 -6.01
C GLU A 27 1.14 -15.34 -6.07
N ILE A 28 2.07 -14.90 -5.22
CA ILE A 28 2.47 -13.49 -5.13
C ILE A 28 3.71 -13.24 -5.99
N LEU A 29 3.55 -12.38 -7.00
CA LEU A 29 4.63 -11.87 -7.82
C LEU A 29 5.06 -10.50 -7.26
N VAL A 30 6.20 -10.48 -6.58
CA VAL A 30 6.77 -9.22 -6.11
C VAL A 30 7.32 -8.46 -7.30
N VAL A 31 6.74 -7.29 -7.56
CA VAL A 31 7.19 -6.38 -8.62
C VAL A 31 7.83 -5.15 -8.00
N ARG A 32 8.61 -4.40 -8.79
CA ARG A 32 9.12 -3.08 -8.42
C ARG A 32 8.63 -2.07 -9.46
N GLY A 33 8.06 -0.96 -9.03
CA GLY A 33 7.49 0.06 -9.92
C GLY A 33 6.07 -0.27 -10.39
N THR A 34 5.77 -0.11 -11.68
CA THR A 34 4.39 -0.13 -12.22
C THR A 34 3.75 -1.52 -12.18
N ALA A 35 2.88 -1.76 -11.20
CA ALA A 35 2.15 -3.01 -11.08
C ALA A 35 1.20 -3.27 -12.27
N GLU A 36 0.75 -2.21 -12.96
CA GLU A 36 -0.20 -2.30 -14.08
C GLU A 36 0.36 -3.00 -15.32
N LEU A 37 1.69 -3.13 -15.42
CA LEU A 37 2.32 -3.90 -16.49
C LEU A 37 2.10 -5.41 -16.34
N ALA A 38 1.99 -5.93 -15.11
CA ALA A 38 1.88 -7.37 -14.89
C ALA A 38 0.59 -7.97 -15.50
N PRO A 39 -0.60 -7.35 -15.36
CA PRO A 39 -1.79 -7.78 -16.09
C PRO A 39 -1.63 -7.63 -17.60
N ARG A 40 -1.01 -6.54 -18.08
CA ARG A 40 -0.84 -6.27 -19.52
C ARG A 40 0.03 -7.32 -20.22
N LEU A 41 1.03 -7.86 -19.51
CA LEU A 41 1.92 -8.92 -19.99
C LEU A 41 1.37 -10.34 -19.70
N GLY A 42 0.19 -10.46 -19.10
CA GLY A 42 -0.41 -11.75 -18.74
C GLY A 42 0.28 -12.47 -17.57
N LEU A 43 1.11 -11.78 -16.80
CA LEU A 43 1.86 -12.35 -15.67
C LEU A 43 0.97 -12.53 -14.43
N ALA A 44 0.04 -11.61 -14.20
CA ALA A 44 -0.87 -11.61 -13.06
C ALA A 44 -2.32 -11.33 -13.49
N GLN A 45 -3.30 -11.87 -12.76
CA GLN A 45 -4.72 -11.55 -12.97
C GLN A 45 -5.18 -10.40 -12.06
N ILE A 46 -4.47 -10.18 -10.96
CA ILE A 46 -4.81 -9.21 -9.92
C ILE A 46 -3.57 -8.37 -9.62
N ILE A 47 -3.80 -7.10 -9.30
CA ILE A 47 -2.76 -6.27 -8.68
C ILE A 47 -3.23 -5.82 -7.29
N VAL A 48 -2.27 -5.63 -6.39
CA VAL A 48 -2.48 -4.94 -5.12
C VAL A 48 -1.55 -3.75 -5.10
N ASP A 49 -2.13 -2.55 -5.11
CA ASP A 49 -1.39 -1.29 -5.19
C ASP A 49 -2.10 -0.18 -4.41
N ILE A 50 -1.37 0.87 -4.07
CA ILE A 50 -1.93 2.08 -3.45
C ILE A 50 -2.54 2.97 -4.54
N ALA A 51 -3.76 3.44 -4.30
CA ALA A 51 -4.44 4.36 -5.20
C ALA A 51 -5.25 5.39 -4.40
N GLU A 52 -5.39 6.59 -4.95
CA GLU A 52 -6.22 7.65 -4.39
C GLU A 52 -7.60 7.67 -5.08
N THR A 53 -7.70 8.23 -6.28
CA THR A 53 -8.97 8.32 -7.04
C THR A 53 -9.24 7.12 -7.94
N GLY A 54 -8.25 6.23 -8.12
CA GLY A 54 -8.29 5.10 -9.05
C GLY A 54 -8.13 5.49 -10.53
N GLU A 55 -7.87 6.75 -10.86
CA GLU A 55 -7.77 7.21 -12.25
C GLU A 55 -6.62 6.55 -13.03
N THR A 56 -5.47 6.30 -12.38
CA THR A 56 -4.35 5.59 -12.99
C THR A 56 -4.73 4.15 -13.36
N LEU A 57 -5.50 3.47 -12.50
CA LEU A 57 -5.98 2.13 -12.75
C LEU A 57 -6.96 2.11 -13.94
N ARG A 58 -7.91 3.05 -13.99
CA ARG A 58 -8.87 3.18 -15.10
C ARG A 58 -8.18 3.42 -16.44
N ARG A 59 -7.17 4.30 -16.47
CA ARG A 59 -6.36 4.56 -17.69
C ARG A 59 -5.65 3.30 -18.19
N ASN A 60 -5.29 2.39 -17.30
CA ASN A 60 -4.71 1.09 -17.63
C ASN A 60 -5.75 -0.03 -17.84
N LYS A 61 -7.03 0.31 -17.99
CA LYS A 61 -8.16 -0.63 -18.15
C LYS A 61 -8.30 -1.62 -16.99
N LEU A 62 -7.88 -1.19 -15.79
CA LEU A 62 -8.04 -1.94 -14.55
C LEU A 62 -9.28 -1.43 -13.81
N LYS A 63 -9.91 -2.34 -13.07
CA LYS A 63 -11.08 -2.05 -12.24
C LYS A 63 -10.71 -2.24 -10.78
N VAL A 64 -11.03 -1.26 -9.93
CA VAL A 64 -10.97 -1.43 -8.47
C VAL A 64 -12.06 -2.41 -8.06
N ILE A 65 -11.66 -3.53 -7.45
CA ILE A 65 -12.57 -4.60 -7.04
C ILE A 65 -12.77 -4.69 -5.53
N ALA A 66 -11.83 -4.17 -4.75
CA ALA A 66 -11.87 -4.14 -3.29
C ALA A 66 -10.91 -3.09 -2.76
N THR A 67 -11.23 -2.54 -1.58
CA THR A 67 -10.31 -1.75 -0.76
C THR A 67 -9.76 -2.66 0.33
N ILE A 68 -8.44 -2.71 0.48
CA ILE A 68 -7.77 -3.53 1.51
C ILE A 68 -7.68 -2.76 2.83
N LEU A 69 -7.23 -1.50 2.78
CA LEU A 69 -7.14 -0.59 3.92
C LEU A 69 -7.04 0.85 3.43
N ASP A 70 -7.34 1.79 4.33
CA ASP A 70 -7.04 3.21 4.15
C ASP A 70 -5.64 3.53 4.66
N SER A 71 -4.91 4.35 3.90
CA SER A 71 -3.53 4.72 4.23
C SER A 71 -3.43 6.19 4.65
N SER A 72 -2.48 6.48 5.54
CA SER A 72 -2.14 7.84 5.98
C SER A 72 -0.64 7.92 6.23
N CYS A 73 -0.05 9.10 6.02
CA CYS A 73 1.32 9.34 6.39
C CYS A 73 1.47 9.29 7.92
N ARG A 74 2.44 8.53 8.42
CA ARG A 74 2.76 8.43 9.85
C ARG A 74 4.18 8.88 10.10
N LEU A 75 4.39 9.61 11.20
CA LEU A 75 5.73 9.91 11.68
C LEU A 75 6.23 8.74 12.53
N ALA A 76 7.31 8.10 12.10
CA ALA A 76 8.02 7.09 12.86
C ALA A 76 9.35 7.66 13.35
N CYS A 77 9.67 7.44 14.63
CA CYS A 77 10.93 7.86 15.22
C CYS A 77 11.60 6.70 15.95
N ASN A 78 12.93 6.62 15.85
CA ASN A 78 13.70 5.68 16.64
C ASN A 78 13.58 6.01 18.13
N ARG A 79 13.37 5.00 18.98
CA ARG A 79 13.13 5.17 20.42
C ARG A 79 14.32 5.77 21.20
N ILE A 80 15.56 5.56 20.74
CA ILE A 80 16.74 6.18 21.37
C ILE A 80 16.83 7.64 20.93
N ALA A 81 16.72 7.89 19.62
CA ALA A 81 16.72 9.26 19.09
C ALA A 81 15.63 10.12 19.74
N TYR A 82 14.42 9.58 19.94
CA TYR A 82 13.34 10.26 20.65
C TYR A 82 13.72 10.71 22.06
N ARG A 83 14.48 9.89 22.79
CA ARG A 83 14.91 10.22 24.17
C ARG A 83 16.07 11.20 24.21
N VAL A 84 16.97 11.14 23.22
CA VAL A 84 18.14 12.01 23.15
C VAL A 84 17.78 13.42 22.65
N PHE A 85 16.87 13.50 21.66
CA PHE A 85 16.46 14.75 21.01
C PHE A 85 14.99 15.08 21.32
N GLU A 86 14.58 14.83 22.56
CA GLU A 86 13.18 14.91 22.97
C GLU A 86 12.58 16.30 22.70
N SER A 87 13.30 17.35 23.06
CA SER A 87 12.87 18.74 22.90
C SER A 87 12.62 19.09 21.43
N GLU A 88 13.59 18.81 20.56
CA GLU A 88 13.53 19.12 19.13
C GLU A 88 12.45 18.31 18.43
N ILE A 89 12.31 17.03 18.78
CA ILE A 89 11.27 16.17 18.19
C ILE A 89 9.89 16.62 18.66
N ASN A 90 9.72 17.00 19.93
CA ASN A 90 8.44 17.51 20.44
C ASN A 90 8.09 18.86 19.82
N GLU A 91 9.06 19.72 19.54
CA GLU A 91 8.84 20.96 18.79
C GLU A 91 8.36 20.68 17.36
N LEU A 92 9.03 19.76 16.64
CA LEU A 92 8.60 19.32 15.30
C LEU A 92 7.18 18.74 15.33
N LEU A 93 6.89 17.89 16.31
CA LEU A 93 5.55 17.32 16.51
C LEU A 93 4.51 18.42 16.73
N GLY A 94 4.84 19.47 17.50
CA GLY A 94 3.99 20.64 17.69
C GLY A 94 3.64 21.31 16.36
N LYS A 95 4.66 21.60 15.54
CA LYS A 95 4.50 22.21 14.21
C LYS A 95 3.66 21.36 13.24
N LEU A 96 3.92 20.04 13.22
CA LEU A 96 3.16 19.10 12.39
C LEU A 96 1.69 19.01 12.80
N ARG A 97 1.39 19.05 14.11
CA ARG A 97 0.03 19.02 14.63
C ARG A 97 -0.73 20.32 14.35
N SER A 98 -0.09 21.48 14.48
CA SER A 98 -0.72 22.77 14.22
C SER A 98 -1.04 23.00 12.74
N GLY A 99 -0.30 22.37 11.82
CA GLY A 99 -0.59 22.41 10.37
C GLY A 99 -1.58 21.34 9.89
N GLY A 100 -2.11 20.49 10.79
CA GLY A 100 -2.65 19.17 10.46
C GLY A 100 -4.18 19.00 10.46
N THR A 101 -4.98 20.06 10.30
CA THR A 101 -6.43 19.92 10.01
C THR A 101 -6.69 20.12 8.52
N SER A 102 -6.34 19.14 7.70
CA SER A 102 -6.98 18.97 6.41
C SER A 102 -7.55 17.56 6.38
N THR A 103 -8.78 17.46 6.89
CA THR A 103 -9.64 16.28 6.74
C THR A 103 -9.95 16.14 5.26
N LYS A 104 -9.39 15.14 4.62
CA LYS A 104 -9.96 14.50 3.44
C LYS A 104 -9.98 13.01 3.68
#